data_AF-A0A6C0L7G2-F1
#
_entry.id   AF-A0A6C0L7G2-F1
#
_cell.length_a   1.000
_cell.length_b   1.000
_cell.length_c   1.000
_cell.angle_alpha   90.00
_cell.angle_beta   90.00
_cell.angle_gamma   90.00
#
_symmetry.space_group_name_H-M   'P 1'
#
loop_
_entity.id
_entity.type
_entity.pdbx_description
1 polymer ?
#
loop_
_entity_poly.entity_id
_entity_poly.type
_entity_poly.pdbx_seq_one_letter_code
_entity_poly.pdbx_strand_id
1 'polypeptide(L)'
;MFVLLILSFIARAFPSVSDCGKGKSIFQITELAFPASLQAGATANLTLQYMAPVQVDNGTITTKVTYNFIPLTPTTSLLCASATCPIEIGFHDGSTAVTVPTGLSGTIVSNIAWTDIIGNQLLCVQMSVKVTALKMVGYLA
;
A
#
# COMPACT_ATOMS: atom_id res chain seq x y z
N MET A 1 -40.74 14.30 -29.88
CA MET A 1 -40.30 13.86 -28.54
C MET A 1 -38.91 13.25 -28.70
N PHE A 2 -37.84 14.01 -28.40
CA PHE A 2 -36.45 13.58 -28.63
C PHE A 2 -35.78 13.49 -27.26
N VAL A 3 -35.57 12.27 -26.76
CA VAL A 3 -34.97 12.00 -25.45
C VAL A 3 -33.45 11.99 -25.62
N LEU A 4 -32.78 13.02 -25.11
CA LEU A 4 -31.31 13.10 -25.05
C LEU A 4 -30.82 12.25 -23.87
N LEU A 5 -30.20 11.12 -24.19
CA LEU A 5 -29.59 10.19 -23.25
C LEU A 5 -28.15 10.68 -22.96
N ILE A 6 -27.96 11.36 -21.84
CA ILE A 6 -26.65 11.89 -21.42
C ILE A 6 -25.82 10.74 -20.86
N LEU A 7 -24.81 10.30 -21.61
CA LEU A 7 -23.85 9.29 -21.19
C LEU A 7 -22.86 9.92 -20.19
N SER A 8 -23.14 9.82 -18.90
CA SER A 8 -22.23 10.24 -17.84
C SER A 8 -21.06 9.24 -17.74
N PHE A 9 -19.89 9.65 -18.23
CA PHE A 9 -18.63 8.97 -17.95
C PHE A 9 -18.32 9.09 -16.45
N ILE A 10 -18.67 8.06 -15.68
CA ILE A 10 -18.26 7.96 -14.28
C ILE A 10 -16.74 7.68 -14.28
N ALA A 11 -15.94 8.74 -14.06
CA ALA A 11 -14.51 8.60 -13.81
C ALA A 11 -14.34 7.77 -12.52
N ARG A 12 -13.99 6.50 -12.67
CA ARG A 12 -13.67 5.63 -11.53
C ARG A 12 -12.36 6.11 -10.92
N ALA A 13 -12.45 6.81 -9.80
CA ALA A 13 -11.30 7.02 -8.95
C ALA A 13 -10.83 5.65 -8.44
N PHE A 14 -9.64 5.22 -8.85
CA PHE A 14 -9.04 4.03 -8.27
C PHE A 14 -8.64 4.35 -6.83
N PRO A 15 -9.00 3.49 -5.86
CA PRO A 15 -8.58 3.71 -4.49
C PRO A 15 -7.04 3.67 -4.44
N SER A 16 -6.46 4.59 -3.68
CA SER A 16 -5.02 4.71 -3.46
C SER A 16 -4.42 3.53 -2.72
N VAL A 17 -5.26 2.72 -2.08
CA VAL A 17 -4.88 1.50 -1.41
C VAL A 17 -6.00 0.46 -1.48
N SER A 18 -5.66 -0.81 -1.58
CA SER A 18 -6.61 -1.91 -1.67
C SER A 18 -6.03 -3.23 -1.15
N ASP A 19 -6.89 -4.16 -0.76
CA ASP A 19 -6.52 -5.56 -0.52
C ASP A 19 -6.26 -6.27 -1.86
N CYS A 20 -5.02 -6.66 -2.10
CA CYS A 20 -4.63 -7.41 -3.31
C CYS A 20 -4.72 -8.92 -3.15
N GLY A 21 -5.17 -9.40 -2.00
CA GLY A 21 -5.18 -10.80 -1.63
C GLY A 21 -6.32 -11.59 -2.26
N LYS A 22 -7.26 -10.90 -2.92
CA LYS A 22 -8.39 -11.49 -3.65
C LYS A 22 -9.21 -12.45 -2.79
N GLY A 23 -9.38 -12.12 -1.50
CA GLY A 23 -10.11 -12.95 -0.53
C GLY A 23 -9.39 -14.23 -0.09
N LYS A 24 -8.10 -14.39 -0.40
CA LYS A 24 -7.28 -15.54 0.01
C LYS A 24 -6.41 -15.27 1.23
N SER A 25 -6.34 -14.02 1.66
CA SER A 25 -5.60 -13.61 2.86
C SER A 25 -6.26 -14.19 4.11
N ILE A 26 -5.46 -14.79 4.99
CA ILE A 26 -5.95 -15.31 6.28
C ILE A 26 -6.36 -14.16 7.21
N PHE A 27 -5.60 -13.07 7.24
CA PHE A 27 -5.94 -11.89 8.01
C PHE A 27 -7.02 -11.09 7.28
N GLN A 28 -7.97 -10.58 8.05
CA GLN A 28 -9.08 -9.79 7.55
C GLN A 28 -8.77 -8.31 7.76
N ILE A 29 -8.54 -7.57 6.68
CA ILE A 29 -8.32 -6.12 6.75
C ILE A 29 -9.63 -5.43 7.11
N THR A 30 -9.65 -4.70 8.21
CA THR A 30 -10.83 -3.96 8.71
C THR A 30 -10.76 -2.48 8.37
N GLU A 31 -9.56 -1.90 8.32
CA GLU A 31 -9.33 -0.54 7.88
C GLU A 31 -8.06 -0.46 7.04
N LEU A 32 -8.13 0.29 5.93
CA LEU A 32 -6.99 0.48 5.04
C LEU A 32 -7.06 1.87 4.41
N ALA A 33 -6.06 2.70 4.69
CA ALA A 33 -5.98 4.04 4.15
C ALA A 33 -4.54 4.43 3.80
N PHE A 34 -4.38 5.07 2.64
CA PHE A 34 -3.13 5.66 2.20
C PHE A 34 -3.43 6.87 1.31
N PRO A 35 -2.67 7.96 1.34
CA PRO A 35 -2.92 9.10 0.48
C PRO A 35 -2.72 8.78 -1.01
N ALA A 36 -3.63 9.28 -1.86
CA ALA A 36 -3.55 9.10 -3.32
C ALA A 36 -2.45 9.92 -3.99
N SER A 37 -1.98 10.99 -3.33
CA SER A 37 -0.93 11.86 -3.84
C SER A 37 -0.03 12.36 -2.73
N LEU A 38 1.25 12.51 -3.04
CA LEU A 38 2.28 13.04 -2.15
C LEU A 38 3.19 14.03 -2.88
N GLN A 39 3.87 14.88 -2.12
CA GLN A 39 5.00 15.65 -2.62
C GLN A 39 6.29 14.86 -2.36
N ALA A 40 7.27 15.00 -3.25
CA ALA A 40 8.61 14.46 -3.00
C ALA A 40 9.15 15.02 -1.66
N GLY A 41 9.75 14.16 -0.83
CA GLY A 41 10.18 14.54 0.53
C GLY A 41 9.08 14.49 1.59
N ALA A 42 7.80 14.30 1.23
CA ALA A 42 6.73 14.17 2.21
C ALA A 42 6.73 12.78 2.87
N THR A 43 6.30 12.74 4.12
CA THR A 43 6.00 11.51 4.86
C THR A 43 4.50 11.24 4.82
N ALA A 44 4.14 9.99 4.57
CA ALA A 44 2.77 9.51 4.55
C ALA A 44 2.61 8.33 5.50
N ASN A 45 1.46 8.22 6.15
CA ASN A 45 1.15 7.07 6.98
C ASN A 45 0.23 6.12 6.21
N LEU A 46 0.61 4.84 6.20
CA LEU A 46 -0.30 3.74 5.91
C LEU A 46 -1.06 3.41 7.19
N THR A 47 -2.38 3.54 7.16
CA THR A 47 -3.25 2.97 8.17
C THR A 47 -3.63 1.56 7.72
N LEU A 48 -3.31 0.57 8.55
CA LEU A 48 -3.68 -0.82 8.34
C LEU A 48 -4.19 -1.39 9.67
N GLN A 49 -5.50 -1.62 9.76
CA GLN A 49 -6.08 -2.42 10.83
C GLN A 49 -6.54 -3.75 10.27
N TYR A 50 -6.32 -4.82 11.03
CA TYR A 50 -6.71 -6.17 10.61
C TYR A 50 -7.05 -7.05 11.80
N MET A 51 -7.82 -8.10 11.53
CA MET A 51 -8.07 -9.21 12.45
C MET A 51 -7.24 -10.41 12.04
N ALA A 52 -6.45 -10.95 12.97
CA ALA A 52 -5.73 -12.21 12.84
C ALA A 52 -6.56 -13.32 13.50
N PRO A 53 -7.12 -14.28 12.74
CA PRO A 53 -7.90 -15.38 13.29
C PRO A 53 -7.04 -16.52 13.85
N VAL A 54 -5.74 -16.48 13.57
CA VAL A 54 -4.75 -17.49 13.97
C VAL A 54 -3.47 -16.78 14.42
N GLN A 55 -2.75 -17.39 15.37
CA GLN A 55 -1.44 -16.92 15.78
C GLN A 55 -0.42 -17.20 14.67
N VAL A 56 0.51 -16.27 14.44
CA VAL A 56 1.62 -16.43 13.48
C VAL A 56 2.95 -16.14 14.18
N ASP A 57 3.79 -17.16 14.28
CA ASP A 57 5.08 -17.06 14.97
C ASP A 57 6.20 -16.54 14.08
N ASN A 58 6.10 -16.76 12.76
CA ASN A 58 7.07 -16.29 11.79
C ASN A 58 6.50 -16.25 10.36
N GLY A 59 7.19 -15.56 9.47
CA GLY A 59 6.77 -15.41 8.09
C GLY A 59 7.71 -14.55 7.26
N THR A 60 7.27 -14.24 6.05
CA THR A 60 8.01 -13.46 5.06
C THR A 60 7.15 -12.31 4.55
N ILE A 61 7.77 -11.12 4.44
CA ILE A 61 7.22 -9.95 3.75
C ILE A 61 7.90 -9.85 2.40
N THR A 62 7.12 -9.81 1.33
CA THR A 62 7.61 -9.52 -0.02
C THR A 62 7.03 -8.20 -0.50
N THR A 63 7.90 -7.28 -0.93
CA THR A 63 7.52 -5.98 -1.45
C THR A 63 7.91 -5.89 -2.93
N LYS A 64 6.92 -5.58 -3.78
CA LYS A 64 7.11 -5.34 -5.22
C LYS A 64 6.73 -3.90 -5.53
N VAL A 65 7.66 -3.14 -6.10
CA VAL A 65 7.43 -1.75 -6.45
C VAL A 65 7.48 -1.59 -7.97
N THR A 66 6.54 -0.83 -8.52
CA THR A 66 6.55 -0.35 -9.90
C THR A 66 6.64 1.16 -9.86
N TYR A 67 7.64 1.73 -10.52
CA TYR A 67 7.84 3.16 -10.64
C TYR A 67 7.69 3.58 -12.09
N ASN A 68 6.72 4.46 -12.39
CA ASN A 68 6.41 4.89 -13.76
C ASN A 68 6.31 3.72 -14.76
N PHE A 69 5.57 2.67 -14.38
CA PHE A 69 5.36 1.44 -15.16
C PHE A 69 6.59 0.52 -15.28
N ILE A 70 7.73 0.88 -14.68
CA ILE A 70 8.93 0.04 -14.63
C ILE A 70 8.91 -0.77 -13.33
N PRO A 71 8.80 -2.11 -13.39
CA PRO A 71 8.90 -2.94 -12.20
C PRO A 71 10.34 -2.91 -11.67
N LEU A 72 10.49 -2.61 -10.39
CA LEU A 72 11.75 -2.71 -9.68
C LEU A 72 11.94 -4.13 -9.14
N THR A 73 13.19 -4.49 -8.82
CA THR A 73 13.50 -5.78 -8.20
C THR A 73 12.73 -5.93 -6.88
N PRO A 74 11.95 -7.01 -6.71
CA PRO A 74 11.27 -7.28 -5.45
C PRO A 74 12.26 -7.42 -4.29
N THR A 75 11.87 -6.95 -3.12
CA THR A 75 12.61 -7.18 -1.88
C THR A 75 11.85 -8.14 -0.98
N THR A 76 12.59 -8.89 -0.17
CA THR A 76 12.04 -9.87 0.76
C THR A 76 12.72 -9.72 2.11
N SER A 77 11.93 -9.72 3.18
CA SER A 77 12.41 -9.67 4.56
C SER A 77 11.60 -10.60 5.46
N LEU A 78 12.14 -10.91 6.63
CA LEU A 78 11.41 -11.67 7.65
C LEU A 78 10.30 -10.81 8.25
N LEU A 79 9.12 -11.39 8.42
CA LEU A 79 7.97 -10.72 9.04
C LEU A 79 8.29 -10.24 10.46
N CYS A 80 8.89 -11.12 11.26
CA CYS A 80 9.24 -10.83 12.65
C CYS A 80 10.47 -9.93 12.82
N ALA A 81 11.10 -9.50 11.73
CA ALA A 81 12.10 -8.43 11.79
C ALA A 81 11.46 -7.03 11.70
N SER A 82 10.18 -6.95 11.28
CA SER A 82 9.45 -5.69 11.06
C SER A 82 8.16 -5.58 11.87
N ALA A 83 7.63 -6.68 12.39
CA ALA A 83 6.48 -6.74 13.28
C ALA A 83 6.85 -7.45 14.60
N THR A 84 6.14 -7.13 15.68
CA THR A 84 6.26 -7.88 16.94
C THR A 84 5.68 -9.27 16.75
N CYS A 85 6.48 -10.29 17.04
CA CYS A 85 6.06 -11.69 17.00
C CYS A 85 6.06 -12.31 18.40
N PRO A 86 5.15 -13.29 18.67
CA PRO A 86 4.14 -13.79 17.75
C PRO A 86 3.03 -12.76 17.45
N ILE A 87 2.48 -12.80 16.23
CA ILE A 87 1.26 -12.06 15.92
C ILE A 87 0.12 -12.84 16.56
N GLU A 88 -0.36 -12.34 17.69
CA GLU A 88 -1.43 -12.97 18.48
C GLU A 88 -2.78 -12.97 17.75
N ILE A 89 -3.68 -13.84 18.19
CA ILE A 89 -5.07 -13.83 17.71
C ILE A 89 -5.76 -12.55 18.18
N GLY A 90 -6.45 -11.84 17.28
CA GLY A 90 -7.24 -10.66 17.64
C GLY A 90 -7.11 -9.51 16.64
N PHE A 91 -7.53 -8.33 17.09
CA PHE A 91 -7.44 -7.09 16.30
C PHE A 91 -6.09 -6.43 16.50
N HIS A 92 -5.50 -6.00 15.40
CA HIS A 92 -4.20 -5.33 15.35
C HIS A 92 -4.34 -4.00 14.64
N ASP A 93 -3.61 -3.00 15.15
CA ASP A 93 -3.43 -1.71 14.52
C ASP A 93 -1.96 -1.57 14.11
N GLY A 94 -1.74 -1.47 12.80
CA GLY A 94 -0.46 -1.16 12.20
C GLY A 94 -0.51 0.19 11.51
N SER A 95 0.28 1.14 12.00
CA SER A 95 0.58 2.37 11.29
C SER A 95 2.04 2.38 10.87
N THR A 96 2.32 2.55 9.57
CA THR A 96 3.70 2.67 9.08
C THR A 96 3.87 4.01 8.36
N ALA A 97 4.84 4.79 8.82
CA ALA A 97 5.25 6.03 8.15
C ALA A 97 6.24 5.71 7.02
N VAL A 98 5.96 6.23 5.83
CA VAL A 98 6.82 6.11 4.65
C VAL A 98 7.17 7.50 4.15
N THR A 99 8.47 7.80 4.08
CA THR A 99 8.96 9.05 3.51
C THR A 99 9.34 8.84 2.06
N VAL A 100 8.75 9.64 1.17
CA VAL A 100 9.09 9.62 -0.26
C VAL A 100 10.44 10.34 -0.45
N PRO A 101 11.48 9.70 -1.01
CA PRO A 101 12.75 10.35 -1.28
C PRO A 101 12.61 11.63 -2.09
N THR A 102 13.47 12.61 -1.80
CA THR A 102 13.61 13.80 -2.64
C THR A 102 14.10 13.39 -4.03
N GLY A 103 13.59 14.04 -5.09
CA GLY A 103 13.95 13.74 -6.48
C GLY A 103 13.07 12.71 -7.20
N LEU A 104 12.10 12.08 -6.52
CA LEU A 104 11.11 11.23 -7.18
C LEU A 104 9.90 12.04 -7.68
N SER A 105 9.38 11.67 -8.84
CA SER A 105 8.10 12.17 -9.36
C SER A 105 7.41 11.13 -10.24
N GLY A 106 6.09 11.22 -10.39
CA GLY A 106 5.30 10.28 -11.19
C GLY A 106 4.51 9.30 -10.33
N THR A 107 4.27 8.09 -10.84
CA THR A 107 3.40 7.11 -10.18
C THR A 107 4.20 5.99 -9.54
N ILE A 108 3.92 5.70 -8.28
CA ILE A 108 4.48 4.56 -7.55
C ILE A 108 3.33 3.61 -7.23
N VAL A 109 3.48 2.34 -7.62
CA VAL A 109 2.59 1.26 -7.19
C VAL A 109 3.41 0.26 -6.38
N SER A 110 3.01 0.00 -5.14
CA SER A 110 3.65 -0.99 -4.26
C SER A 110 2.68 -2.12 -3.96
N ASN A 111 3.16 -3.35 -3.94
CA ASN A 111 2.44 -4.52 -3.48
C ASN A 111 3.23 -5.16 -2.36
N ILE A 112 2.63 -5.25 -1.18
CA ILE A 112 3.23 -5.84 0.02
C ILE A 112 2.43 -7.09 0.35
N ALA A 113 3.07 -8.25 0.33
CA ALA A 113 2.46 -9.54 0.64
C ALA A 113 3.14 -10.16 1.86
N TRP A 114 2.34 -10.54 2.85
CA TRP A 114 2.79 -11.28 4.03
C TRP A 114 2.43 -12.74 3.85
N THR A 115 3.35 -13.62 4.19
CA THR A 115 3.18 -15.07 4.12
C THR A 115 3.70 -15.71 5.40
N ASP A 116 3.08 -16.79 5.85
CA ASP A 116 3.63 -17.61 6.95
C ASP A 116 4.81 -18.48 6.46
N ILE A 117 5.36 -19.29 7.36
CA ILE A 117 6.49 -20.20 7.07
C ILE A 117 6.16 -21.34 6.09
N ILE A 118 4.89 -21.67 5.91
CA ILE A 118 4.42 -22.71 4.98
C ILE A 118 3.90 -22.11 3.67
N GLY A 119 3.96 -20.79 3.51
CA GLY A 119 3.63 -20.06 2.29
C GLY A 119 2.16 -19.65 2.18
N ASN A 120 1.36 -19.77 3.23
CA ASN A 120 -0.01 -19.24 3.19
C ASN A 120 0.03 -17.71 3.21
N GLN A 121 -0.81 -17.09 2.39
CA GLN A 121 -0.93 -15.64 2.36
C GLN A 121 -1.68 -15.14 3.60
N LEU A 122 -0.99 -14.35 4.42
CA LEU A 122 -1.56 -13.72 5.61
C LEU A 122 -2.28 -12.44 5.22
N LEU A 123 -1.63 -11.59 4.43
CA LEU A 123 -2.14 -10.27 4.06
C LEU A 123 -1.54 -9.85 2.71
N CYS A 124 -2.27 -9.05 1.93
CA CYS A 124 -1.76 -8.45 0.70
C CYS A 124 -2.33 -7.04 0.56
N VAL A 125 -1.46 -6.03 0.56
CA VAL A 125 -1.85 -4.63 0.38
C VAL A 125 -1.19 -4.08 -0.89
N GLN A 126 -2.01 -3.52 -1.77
CA GLN A 126 -1.56 -2.74 -2.91
C GLN A 126 -1.79 -1.26 -2.64
N MET A 127 -0.75 -0.46 -2.78
CA MET A 127 -0.79 1.00 -2.71
C MET A 127 -0.47 1.58 -4.08
N SER A 128 -1.16 2.65 -4.46
CA SER A 128 -0.90 3.43 -5.66
C SER A 128 -0.93 4.92 -5.31
N VAL A 129 0.19 5.60 -5.54
CA VAL A 129 0.36 7.01 -5.19
C VAL A 129 0.99 7.80 -6.32
N LYS A 130 0.48 9.01 -6.54
CA LYS A 130 1.08 9.99 -7.43
C LYS A 130 1.98 10.94 -6.65
N VAL A 131 3.28 10.94 -6.97
CA VAL A 131 4.27 11.84 -6.41
C VAL A 131 4.43 13.05 -7.33
N THR A 132 4.23 14.24 -6.76
CA THR A 132 4.54 15.51 -7.41
C THR A 132 5.94 15.97 -7.01
N ALA A 133 6.72 16.45 -7.99
CA ALA A 133 8.05 16.96 -7.73
C ALA A 133 7.99 18.16 -6.76
N LEU A 134 9.00 18.27 -5.89
CA LEU A 134 9.14 19.44 -5.04
C LEU A 134 9.37 20.65 -5.94
N LYS A 135 8.44 21.60 -5.95
CA LYS A 135 8.59 22.83 -6.73
C LYS A 135 9.61 23.69 -5.99
N MET A 136 10.85 23.74 -6.46
CA MET A 136 11.79 24.75 -5.98
C MET A 136 11.22 26.10 -6.37
N VAL A 137 10.63 26.82 -5.42
CA VAL A 137 10.27 28.22 -5.58
C VAL A 137 11.60 28.96 -5.70
N GLY A 138 12.02 29.25 -6.92
CA GLY A 138 13.22 30.02 -7.20
C GLY A 138 13.08 31.41 -6.61
N TYR A 139 13.77 31.65 -5.50
CA TYR A 139 14.11 33.01 -5.08
C TYR A 139 15.32 33.40 -5.93
N LEU A 140 15.06 34.03 -7.09
CA LEU A 140 16.09 34.80 -7.79
C LEU A 140 16.32 36.06 -6.95
N ALA A 141 17.45 36.11 -6.25
CA ALA A 141 18.02 37.34 -5.71
C ALA A 141 18.91 37.98 -6.78
#